data_AF-A0A6N8YSU3-F1
#
_entry.id   AF-A0A6N8YSU3-F1
#
_cell.length_a   1.000
_cell.length_b   1.000
_cell.length_c   1.000
_cell.angle_alpha   90.00
_cell.angle_beta   90.00
_cell.angle_gamma   90.00
#
_symmetry.space_group_name_H-M   'P 1'
#
loop_
_entity.id
_entity.type
_entity.pdbx_description
1 polymer ?
#
loop_
_entity_poly.entity_id
_entity_poly.type
_entity_poly.pdbx_seq_one_letter_code
_entity_poly.pdbx_strand_id
1 'polypeptide(L)'
;MARLYRYSQWDGSQEPFEADADALLDALAEDVIDHGDIRRALRDLIRRGANGDDARLPGLDDLLERLRSRRNQTLDRYDPDSVMRDLKERLDDVLRTERAGMDRRLSEIEDNLANMSGEEAEQADRLRDLFKQRADRNRERLDQLPESTAGALRELQDFDFIDPEAQRKFQELMDELRKEMLGSVASEMRQQIENMDPQQMALMREMLRDLNQMIRDKLDGLEPDFEGFMDKWGAMFGDDPPRSFDELMEMLARQMGQMQSLLDSMSPEQRRELFEAMNAAMDPETADELAELAANLGQMLPFNEFA
;
A
#
# COMPACT_ATOMS: atom_id res chain seq x y z
N MET A 1 3.23 -2.27 -9.76
CA MET A 1 4.24 -2.15 -10.86
C MET A 1 3.92 -1.00 -11.81
N ALA A 2 4.59 0.14 -11.66
CA ALA A 2 4.59 1.16 -12.71
C ALA A 2 5.33 0.60 -13.93
N ARG A 3 4.60 0.28 -15.01
CA ARG A 3 5.23 -0.04 -16.29
C ARG A 3 5.99 1.22 -16.72
N LEU A 4 7.32 1.19 -16.61
CA LEU A 4 8.18 2.21 -17.19
C LEU A 4 8.07 2.11 -18.71
N TYR A 5 7.21 2.96 -19.28
CA TYR A 5 7.07 3.09 -20.72
C TYR A 5 8.27 3.86 -21.24
N ARG A 6 9.27 3.13 -21.77
CA ARG A 6 10.43 3.73 -22.43
C ARG A 6 10.06 4.04 -23.88
N TYR A 7 9.79 5.31 -24.17
CA TYR A 7 9.60 5.77 -25.54
C TYR A 7 10.96 5.78 -26.25
N SER A 8 11.12 4.96 -27.28
CA SER A 8 12.27 4.98 -28.17
C SER A 8 11.89 5.60 -29.51
N GLN A 9 12.88 6.14 -30.21
CA GLN A 9 12.71 6.48 -31.62
C GLN A 9 12.41 5.20 -32.42
N TRP A 10 11.58 5.33 -33.45
CA TRP A 10 11.24 4.24 -34.36
C TRP A 10 12.50 3.80 -35.11
N ASP A 11 12.96 2.58 -34.84
CA ASP A 11 14.15 1.97 -35.46
C ASP A 11 13.78 0.90 -36.50
N GLY A 12 12.48 0.69 -36.73
CA GLY A 12 11.97 -0.27 -37.70
C GLY A 12 11.95 -1.71 -37.21
N SER A 13 12.37 -2.00 -35.97
CA SER A 13 12.24 -3.33 -35.37
C SER A 13 10.90 -3.54 -34.64
N GLN A 14 10.05 -2.51 -34.59
CA GLN A 14 8.71 -2.61 -34.04
C GLN A 14 7.72 -2.97 -35.16
N GLU A 15 6.96 -4.06 -35.00
CA GLU A 15 5.87 -4.45 -35.90
C GLU A 15 4.50 -4.22 -35.23
N PRO A 16 3.99 -2.97 -35.19
CA PRO A 16 2.70 -2.64 -34.57
C PRO A 16 1.49 -2.97 -35.47
N PHE A 17 1.73 -3.41 -36.71
CA PHE A 17 0.69 -3.73 -37.68
C PHE A 17 0.93 -5.15 -38.22
N GLU A 18 -0.03 -6.05 -38.02
CA GLU A 18 0.00 -7.44 -38.52
C GLU A 18 -0.46 -7.57 -39.99
N ALA A 19 -0.45 -6.48 -40.76
CA ALA A 19 -1.07 -6.47 -42.07
C ALA A 19 -0.10 -6.83 -43.19
N ASP A 20 -0.52 -7.74 -44.06
CA ASP A 20 0.20 -8.13 -45.26
C ASP A 20 0.27 -6.97 -46.26
N ALA A 21 1.44 -6.77 -46.87
CA ALA A 21 1.70 -5.66 -47.79
C ALA A 21 0.76 -5.68 -49.00
N ASP A 22 0.30 -6.87 -49.39
CA ASP A 22 -0.62 -7.07 -50.51
C ASP A 22 -2.04 -6.55 -50.20
N ALA A 23 -2.54 -6.75 -48.97
CA ALA A 23 -3.84 -6.25 -48.54
C ALA A 23 -3.90 -4.70 -48.50
N LEU A 24 -2.76 -4.06 -48.23
CA LEU A 24 -2.63 -2.59 -48.27
C LEU A 24 -2.69 -2.07 -49.72
N LEU A 25 -2.10 -2.80 -50.65
CA LEU A 25 -2.09 -2.41 -52.07
C LEU A 25 -3.47 -2.57 -52.71
N ASP A 26 -4.20 -3.63 -52.38
CA ASP A 26 -5.56 -3.84 -52.87
C ASP A 26 -6.53 -2.76 -52.38
N ALA A 27 -6.48 -2.42 -51.08
CA ALA A 27 -7.32 -1.37 -50.51
C ALA A 27 -7.02 0.03 -51.10
N LEU A 28 -5.75 0.30 -51.43
CA LEU A 28 -5.37 1.55 -52.10
C LEU A 28 -5.77 1.55 -53.57
N ALA A 29 -5.70 0.41 -54.27
CA ALA A 29 -6.06 0.30 -55.68
C ALA A 29 -7.55 0.57 -55.90
N GLU A 30 -8.41 0.04 -55.03
CA GLU A 30 -9.87 0.20 -55.13
C GLU A 30 -10.29 1.67 -54.95
N ASP A 31 -9.78 2.37 -53.93
CA ASP A 31 -10.18 3.76 -53.64
C ASP A 31 -9.58 4.77 -54.65
N VAL A 32 -8.44 4.43 -55.26
CA VAL A 32 -7.81 5.21 -56.34
C VAL A 32 -8.57 5.06 -57.66
N ILE A 33 -9.15 3.88 -57.93
CA ILE A 33 -10.02 3.66 -59.09
C ILE A 33 -11.32 4.47 -58.94
N ASP A 34 -11.87 4.56 -57.74
CA ASP A 34 -13.13 5.27 -57.49
C ASP A 34 -12.99 6.81 -57.50
N HIS A 35 -11.90 7.36 -56.96
CA HIS A 35 -11.77 8.80 -56.74
C HIS A 35 -10.56 9.47 -57.40
N GLY A 36 -9.65 8.70 -58.00
CA GLY A 36 -8.53 9.20 -58.81
C GLY A 36 -7.41 9.94 -58.06
N ASP A 37 -7.43 10.01 -56.73
CA ASP A 37 -6.41 10.70 -55.92
C ASP A 37 -5.83 9.82 -54.81
N ILE A 38 -4.61 9.32 -55.07
CA ILE A 38 -3.81 8.48 -54.17
C ILE A 38 -3.55 9.17 -52.83
N ARG A 39 -3.36 10.50 -52.79
CA ARG A 39 -3.07 11.21 -51.53
C ARG A 39 -4.29 11.25 -50.62
N ARG A 40 -5.49 11.27 -51.19
CA ARG A 40 -6.74 11.25 -50.45
C ARG A 40 -7.04 9.85 -49.92
N ALA A 41 -6.92 8.84 -50.78
CA ALA A 41 -7.08 7.44 -50.41
C ALA A 41 -6.13 7.03 -49.26
N LEU A 42 -4.85 7.40 -49.35
CA LEU A 42 -3.88 7.14 -48.27
C LEU A 42 -4.25 7.84 -46.96
N ARG A 43 -4.77 9.07 -47.01
CA ARG A 43 -5.19 9.81 -45.81
C ARG A 43 -6.41 9.18 -45.16
N ASP A 44 -7.36 8.72 -45.96
CA ASP A 44 -8.57 8.07 -45.48
C ASP A 44 -8.27 6.68 -44.90
N LEU A 45 -7.37 5.92 -45.54
CA LEU A 45 -6.83 4.66 -45.04
C LEU A 45 -6.14 4.81 -43.68
N ILE A 46 -5.26 5.80 -43.52
CA ILE A 46 -4.58 6.06 -42.24
C ILE A 46 -5.57 6.44 -41.14
N ARG A 47 -6.59 7.25 -41.48
CA ARG A 47 -7.53 7.76 -40.49
C ARG A 47 -8.55 6.71 -40.05
N ARG A 48 -9.18 6.03 -41.00
CA ARG A 48 -10.31 5.13 -40.76
C ARG A 48 -9.94 3.64 -40.82
N GLY A 49 -8.78 3.31 -41.38
CA GLY A 49 -8.38 1.93 -41.61
C GLY A 49 -8.95 1.37 -42.92
N ALA A 50 -8.68 0.11 -43.19
CA ALA A 50 -9.27 -0.63 -44.30
C ALA A 50 -9.84 -1.97 -43.82
N ASN A 51 -10.87 -2.42 -44.51
CA ASN A 51 -11.39 -3.77 -44.36
C ASN A 51 -10.99 -4.53 -45.62
N GLY A 52 -10.02 -5.43 -45.51
CA GLY A 52 -9.74 -6.43 -46.54
C GLY A 52 -10.48 -7.73 -46.25
N ASP A 53 -10.57 -8.61 -47.24
CA ASP A 53 -11.31 -9.88 -47.15
C ASP A 53 -10.77 -10.82 -46.05
N ASP A 54 -9.46 -10.79 -45.76
CA ASP A 54 -8.81 -11.63 -44.75
C ASP A 54 -8.27 -10.87 -43.52
N ALA A 55 -8.21 -9.53 -43.55
CA ALA A 55 -7.70 -8.76 -42.41
C ALA A 55 -8.28 -7.33 -42.33
N ARG A 56 -8.68 -6.92 -41.12
CA ARG A 56 -9.06 -5.54 -40.82
C ARG A 56 -7.85 -4.76 -40.32
N LEU A 57 -7.49 -3.73 -41.08
CA LEU A 57 -6.48 -2.73 -40.72
C LEU A 57 -7.12 -1.67 -39.82
N PRO A 58 -6.78 -1.60 -38.52
CA PRO A 58 -7.30 -0.56 -37.64
C PRO A 58 -6.74 0.82 -38.03
N GLY A 59 -7.63 1.79 -38.21
CA GLY A 59 -7.26 3.18 -38.45
C GLY A 59 -6.78 3.91 -37.19
N LEU A 60 -6.25 5.12 -37.37
CA LEU A 60 -5.87 6.01 -36.27
C LEU A 60 -7.05 6.30 -35.34
N ASP A 61 -8.27 6.43 -35.88
CA ASP A 61 -9.47 6.68 -35.06
C ASP A 61 -9.77 5.48 -34.14
N ASP A 62 -9.68 4.24 -34.66
CA ASP A 62 -9.83 3.00 -33.88
C ASP A 62 -8.73 2.88 -32.81
N LEU A 63 -7.50 3.25 -33.13
CA LEU A 63 -6.38 3.24 -32.18
C LEU A 63 -6.56 4.29 -31.08
N LEU A 64 -7.04 5.49 -31.41
CA LEU A 64 -7.35 6.55 -30.44
C LEU A 64 -8.50 6.13 -29.52
N GLU A 65 -9.52 5.46 -30.05
CA GLU A 65 -10.64 4.96 -29.26
C GLU A 65 -10.21 3.83 -28.32
N ARG A 66 -9.36 2.90 -28.80
CA ARG A 66 -8.74 1.87 -27.95
C ARG A 66 -7.85 2.48 -26.88
N LEU A 67 -7.08 3.52 -27.20
CA LEU A 67 -6.22 4.22 -26.25
C LEU A 67 -7.03 4.94 -25.18
N ARG A 68 -8.11 5.64 -25.57
CA ARG A 68 -9.06 6.27 -24.62
C ARG A 68 -9.74 5.24 -23.73
N SER A 69 -10.20 4.12 -24.30
CA SER A 69 -10.84 3.04 -23.55
C SER A 69 -9.88 2.42 -22.55
N ARG A 70 -8.62 2.18 -22.95
CA ARG A 70 -7.58 1.63 -22.07
C ARG A 70 -7.17 2.61 -20.99
N ARG A 71 -7.12 3.91 -21.30
CA ARG A 71 -6.91 4.98 -20.32
C ARG A 71 -8.03 4.96 -19.27
N ASN A 72 -9.29 4.92 -19.68
CA ASN A 72 -10.42 4.92 -18.76
C ASN A 72 -10.43 3.66 -17.88
N GLN A 73 -10.19 2.46 -18.45
CA GLN A 73 -10.09 1.22 -17.65
C GLN A 73 -8.92 1.22 -16.66
N THR A 74 -7.82 1.88 -17.01
CA THR A 74 -6.67 2.02 -16.10
C THR A 74 -7.00 3.02 -15.00
N LEU A 75 -7.70 4.11 -15.32
CA LEU A 75 -8.18 5.07 -14.33
C LEU A 75 -9.20 4.41 -13.38
N ASP A 76 -10.19 3.66 -13.87
CA ASP A 76 -11.17 2.97 -13.02
C ASP A 76 -10.53 1.93 -12.09
N ARG A 77 -9.47 1.24 -12.53
CA ARG A 77 -8.75 0.24 -11.73
C ARG A 77 -7.86 0.85 -10.65
N TYR A 78 -7.51 2.12 -10.79
CA TYR A 78 -6.63 2.86 -9.91
C TYR A 78 -7.24 4.23 -9.61
N ASP A 79 -8.53 4.32 -9.28
CA ASP A 79 -9.15 5.59 -8.88
C ASP A 79 -9.19 5.69 -7.35
N PRO A 80 -8.08 6.09 -6.70
CA PRO A 80 -8.06 6.35 -5.26
C PRO A 80 -9.09 7.41 -4.88
N ASP A 81 -9.58 8.23 -5.82
CA ASP A 81 -10.59 9.24 -5.52
C ASP A 81 -11.95 8.63 -5.16
N SER A 82 -12.31 7.45 -5.70
CA SER A 82 -13.57 6.80 -5.31
C SER A 82 -13.50 6.22 -3.90
N VAL A 83 -12.43 5.47 -3.60
CA VAL A 83 -12.20 4.90 -2.27
C VAL A 83 -12.06 6.02 -1.23
N MET A 84 -11.38 7.12 -1.58
CA MET A 84 -11.24 8.28 -0.70
C MET A 84 -12.56 9.02 -0.49
N ARG A 85 -13.44 9.09 -1.49
CA ARG A 85 -14.80 9.64 -1.32
C ARG A 85 -15.62 8.78 -0.37
N ASP A 86 -15.62 7.47 -0.57
CA ASP A 86 -16.36 6.53 0.28
C ASP A 86 -15.84 6.54 1.72
N LEU A 87 -14.51 6.57 1.89
CA LEU A 87 -13.85 6.70 3.19
C LEU A 87 -14.26 8.01 3.90
N LYS A 88 -14.27 9.13 3.16
CA LYS A 88 -14.69 10.43 3.69
C LYS A 88 -16.16 10.42 4.10
N GLU A 89 -17.04 9.83 3.29
CA GLU A 89 -18.47 9.74 3.60
C GLU A 89 -18.74 8.92 4.87
N ARG A 90 -18.05 7.78 5.02
CA ARG A 90 -18.17 6.94 6.21
C ARG A 90 -17.60 7.61 7.45
N LEU A 91 -16.49 8.33 7.29
CA LEU A 91 -15.93 9.15 8.36
C LEU A 91 -16.89 10.25 8.80
N ASP A 92 -17.50 10.96 7.85
CA ASP A 92 -18.51 11.98 8.14
C ASP A 92 -19.74 11.37 8.84
N ASP A 93 -20.14 10.14 8.52
CA ASP A 93 -21.21 9.43 9.23
C ASP A 93 -20.86 9.09 10.68
N VAL A 94 -19.62 8.68 10.95
CA VAL A 94 -19.08 8.48 12.31
C VAL A 94 -19.17 9.78 13.10
N LEU A 95 -18.65 10.88 12.54
CA LEU A 95 -18.65 12.20 13.16
C LEU A 95 -20.06 12.71 13.47
N ARG A 96 -20.97 12.51 12.52
CA ARG A 96 -22.40 12.86 12.69
C ARG A 96 -23.05 12.03 13.79
N THR A 97 -22.74 10.74 13.86
CA THR A 97 -23.28 9.83 14.86
C THR A 97 -22.77 10.22 16.26
N GLU A 98 -21.48 10.54 16.40
CA GLU A 98 -20.90 11.00 17.68
C GLU A 98 -21.54 12.32 18.14
N ARG A 99 -21.66 13.30 17.23
CA ARG A 99 -22.32 14.58 17.55
C ARG A 99 -23.78 14.38 18.00
N ALA A 100 -24.54 13.58 17.27
CA ALA A 100 -25.93 13.28 17.60
C ALA A 100 -26.05 12.46 18.91
N GLY A 101 -25.11 11.56 19.18
CA GLY A 101 -25.07 10.77 20.40
C GLY A 101 -24.78 11.61 21.65
N MET A 102 -23.88 12.59 21.54
CA MET A 102 -23.66 13.59 22.59
C MET A 102 -24.94 14.38 22.91
N ASP A 103 -25.65 14.85 21.88
CA ASP A 103 -26.92 15.58 22.05
C ASP A 103 -28.01 14.72 22.70
N ARG A 104 -28.17 13.49 22.22
CA ARG A 104 -29.15 12.53 22.74
C ARG A 104 -28.89 12.23 24.21
N ARG A 105 -27.64 11.91 24.56
CA ARG A 105 -27.26 11.55 25.92
C ARG A 105 -27.36 12.74 26.88
N LEU A 106 -27.09 13.96 26.41
CA LEU A 106 -27.34 15.17 27.20
C LEU A 106 -28.84 15.35 27.49
N SER A 107 -29.68 15.21 26.47
CA SER A 107 -31.14 15.31 26.62
C SER A 107 -31.68 14.27 27.59
N GLU A 108 -31.21 13.02 27.51
CA GLU A 108 -31.60 11.95 28.45
C GLU A 108 -31.23 12.30 29.90
N ILE A 109 -30.06 12.90 30.12
CA ILE A 109 -29.64 13.35 31.45
C ILE A 109 -30.55 14.50 31.94
N GLU A 110 -30.87 15.46 31.08
CA GLU A 110 -31.75 16.59 31.38
C GLU A 110 -33.19 16.14 31.71
N ASP A 111 -33.73 15.20 30.94
CA ASP A 111 -35.05 14.61 31.17
C ASP A 111 -35.10 13.84 32.50
N ASN A 112 -34.06 13.08 32.82
CA ASN A 112 -33.96 12.38 34.11
C ASN A 112 -33.92 13.37 35.28
N LEU A 113 -33.16 14.45 35.15
CA LEU A 113 -33.08 15.54 36.14
C LEU A 113 -34.44 16.20 36.39
N ALA A 114 -35.23 16.44 35.34
CA ALA A 114 -36.57 17.04 35.45
C ALA A 114 -37.54 16.20 36.30
N ASN A 115 -37.29 14.90 36.43
CA ASN A 115 -38.11 13.95 37.17
C ASN A 115 -37.60 13.67 38.60
N MET A 116 -36.46 14.25 39.00
CA MET A 116 -35.83 14.05 40.31
C MET A 116 -36.04 15.25 41.24
N SER A 117 -35.93 15.04 42.56
CA SER A 117 -35.98 16.14 43.55
C SER A 117 -35.15 15.81 44.80
N GLY A 118 -34.73 16.83 45.54
CA GLY A 118 -33.90 16.68 46.74
C GLY A 118 -32.42 16.44 46.45
N GLU A 119 -31.71 15.75 47.35
CA GLU A 119 -30.26 15.52 47.27
C GLU A 119 -29.83 14.74 46.00
N GLU A 120 -30.70 13.88 45.48
CA GLU A 120 -30.47 13.12 44.25
C GLU A 120 -30.40 14.04 43.01
N ALA A 121 -31.19 15.12 42.99
CA ALA A 121 -31.15 16.11 41.90
C ALA A 121 -29.84 16.90 41.90
N GLU A 122 -29.30 17.28 43.06
CA GLU A 122 -28.00 17.97 43.17
C GLU A 122 -26.82 17.08 42.74
N GLN A 123 -26.93 15.76 42.96
CA GLN A 123 -25.92 14.82 42.48
C GLN A 123 -26.00 14.62 40.97
N ALA A 124 -27.22 14.49 40.42
CA ALA A 124 -27.44 14.40 38.98
C ALA A 124 -27.01 15.67 38.24
N ASP A 125 -27.20 16.85 38.84
CA ASP A 125 -26.82 18.15 38.26
C ASP A 125 -25.29 18.25 38.07
N ARG A 126 -24.52 17.80 39.07
CA ARG A 126 -23.06 17.71 38.98
C ARG A 126 -22.59 16.74 37.89
N LEU A 127 -23.27 15.61 37.73
CA LEU A 127 -22.96 14.64 36.67
C LEU A 127 -23.26 15.21 35.28
N ARG A 128 -24.37 15.94 35.13
CA ARG A 128 -24.69 16.68 33.90
C ARG A 128 -23.58 17.65 33.55
N ASP A 129 -23.11 18.44 34.50
CA ASP A 129 -22.06 19.44 34.25
C ASP A 129 -20.75 18.80 33.81
N LEU A 130 -20.34 17.71 34.45
CA LEU A 130 -19.16 16.95 34.04
C LEU A 130 -19.32 16.37 32.63
N PHE A 131 -20.49 15.81 32.33
CA PHE A 131 -20.79 15.29 31.00
C PHE A 131 -20.75 16.40 29.95
N LYS A 132 -21.40 17.53 30.22
CA LYS A 132 -21.43 18.68 29.32
C LYS A 132 -20.03 19.21 29.03
N GLN A 133 -19.18 19.38 30.05
CA GLN A 133 -17.78 19.77 29.86
C GLN A 133 -17.01 18.77 29.01
N ARG A 134 -17.25 17.46 29.18
CA ARG A 134 -16.62 16.43 28.35
C ARG A 134 -17.12 16.51 26.89
N ALA A 135 -18.43 16.63 26.69
CA ALA A 135 -19.04 16.74 25.37
C ALA A 135 -18.55 17.99 24.63
N ASP A 136 -18.43 19.13 25.30
CA ASP A 136 -17.95 20.37 24.71
C ASP A 136 -16.47 20.26 24.28
N ARG A 137 -15.61 19.68 25.13
CA ARG A 137 -14.21 19.37 24.75
C ARG A 137 -14.13 18.43 23.55
N ASN A 138 -14.97 17.40 23.53
CA ASN A 138 -15.02 16.46 22.41
C ASN A 138 -15.45 17.19 21.12
N ARG A 139 -16.48 18.04 21.16
CA ARG A 139 -16.90 18.84 19.99
C ARG A 139 -15.79 19.75 19.48
N GLU A 140 -15.08 20.44 20.36
CA GLU A 140 -13.95 21.29 19.97
C GLU A 140 -12.84 20.48 19.26
N ARG A 141 -12.53 19.27 19.74
CA ARG A 141 -11.59 18.37 19.06
C ARG A 141 -12.10 17.95 17.68
N LEU A 142 -13.39 17.62 17.56
CA LEU A 142 -14.01 17.25 16.28
C LEU A 142 -14.01 18.42 15.27
N ASP A 143 -14.17 19.65 15.75
CA ASP A 143 -14.16 20.85 14.91
C ASP A 143 -12.74 21.25 14.47
N GLN A 144 -11.72 20.83 15.21
CA GLN A 144 -10.29 21.05 14.91
C GLN A 144 -9.67 19.92 14.09
N LEU A 145 -10.46 18.95 13.62
CA LEU A 145 -9.94 17.85 12.82
C LEU A 145 -9.27 18.38 11.53
N PRO A 146 -8.11 17.81 11.13
CA PRO A 146 -7.47 18.16 9.87
C PRO A 146 -8.39 17.98 8.66
N GLU A 147 -8.30 18.85 7.66
CA GLU A 147 -9.07 18.72 6.41
C GLU A 147 -8.77 17.43 5.63
N SER A 148 -7.58 16.87 5.84
CA SER A 148 -7.17 15.60 5.24
C SER A 148 -7.80 14.40 5.96
N THR A 149 -8.42 13.49 5.21
CA THR A 149 -9.02 12.24 5.74
C THR A 149 -8.04 11.42 6.59
N ALA A 150 -6.78 11.28 6.16
CA ALA A 150 -5.76 10.54 6.89
C ALA A 150 -5.38 11.19 8.23
N GLY A 151 -5.33 12.52 8.28
CA GLY A 151 -5.08 13.27 9.51
C GLY A 151 -6.24 13.14 10.50
N ALA A 152 -7.49 13.26 10.00
CA ALA A 152 -8.67 13.08 10.82
C ALA A 152 -8.78 11.66 11.40
N LEU A 153 -8.50 10.62 10.60
CA LEU A 153 -8.46 9.23 11.09
C LEU A 153 -7.44 9.02 12.21
N ARG A 154 -6.25 9.63 12.09
CA ARG A 154 -5.21 9.52 13.12
C ARG A 154 -5.63 10.19 14.43
N GLU A 155 -6.20 11.38 14.37
CA GLU A 155 -6.73 12.07 15.55
C GLU A 155 -7.88 11.32 16.22
N LEU A 156 -8.71 10.64 15.42
CA LEU A 156 -9.83 9.84 15.93
C LEU A 156 -9.42 8.48 16.51
N GLN A 157 -8.23 7.99 16.19
CA GLN A 157 -7.72 6.73 16.74
C GLN A 157 -7.56 6.81 18.26
N ASP A 158 -7.12 7.96 18.77
CA ASP A 158 -6.95 8.22 20.20
C ASP A 158 -8.13 9.03 20.78
N PHE A 159 -9.27 9.05 20.08
CA PHE A 159 -10.46 9.79 20.49
C PHE A 159 -11.37 8.95 21.39
N ASP A 160 -11.79 9.55 22.49
CA ASP A 160 -12.66 8.91 23.50
C ASP A 160 -14.13 9.20 23.18
N PHE A 161 -14.69 8.40 22.26
CA PHE A 161 -16.09 8.47 21.81
C PHE A 161 -17.07 8.36 22.98
N ILE A 162 -18.06 9.25 23.00
CA ILE A 162 -19.16 9.22 23.98
C ILE A 162 -20.27 8.27 23.51
N ASP A 163 -20.50 8.21 22.19
CA ASP A 163 -21.51 7.36 21.59
C ASP A 163 -20.92 5.98 21.20
N PRO A 164 -21.49 4.87 21.73
CA PRO A 164 -20.97 3.54 21.44
C PRO A 164 -21.24 3.10 20.00
N GLU A 165 -22.25 3.65 19.32
CA GLU A 165 -22.50 3.36 17.91
C GLU A 165 -21.45 4.05 17.03
N ALA A 166 -21.09 5.30 17.32
CA ALA A 166 -20.01 6.00 16.62
C ALA A 166 -18.69 5.25 16.75
N GLN A 167 -18.35 4.78 17.96
CA GLN A 167 -17.15 3.99 18.19
C GLN A 167 -17.12 2.70 17.36
N ARG A 168 -18.25 1.96 17.30
CA ARG A 168 -18.34 0.75 16.47
C ARG A 168 -18.13 1.05 14.99
N LYS A 169 -18.82 2.08 14.47
CA LYS A 169 -18.70 2.47 13.05
C LYS A 169 -17.26 2.85 12.70
N PHE A 170 -16.56 3.56 13.60
CA PHE A 170 -15.15 3.89 13.43
C PHE A 170 -14.27 2.64 13.42
N GLN A 171 -14.49 1.71 14.34
CA GLN A 171 -13.74 0.46 14.40
C GLN A 171 -13.94 -0.39 13.14
N GLU A 172 -15.19 -0.51 12.65
CA GLU A 172 -15.52 -1.20 11.40
C GLU A 172 -14.80 -0.56 10.20
N LEU A 173 -14.80 0.78 10.12
CA LEU A 173 -14.07 1.52 9.10
C LEU A 173 -12.57 1.21 9.12
N MET A 174 -11.97 1.21 10.30
CA MET A 174 -10.54 0.90 10.48
C MET A 174 -10.23 -0.56 10.11
N ASP A 175 -11.09 -1.48 10.47
CA ASP A 175 -10.89 -2.91 10.17
C ASP A 175 -11.01 -3.21 8.68
N GLU A 176 -11.93 -2.54 7.98
CA GLU A 176 -12.03 -2.63 6.52
C GLU A 176 -10.82 -2.00 5.83
N LEU A 177 -10.40 -0.81 6.25
CA LEU A 177 -9.20 -0.15 5.73
C LEU A 177 -7.97 -1.04 5.90
N ARG A 178 -7.81 -1.67 7.08
CA ARG A 178 -6.73 -2.64 7.34
C ARG A 178 -6.80 -3.83 6.38
N LYS A 179 -7.98 -4.41 6.16
CA LYS A 179 -8.15 -5.54 5.24
C LYS A 179 -7.79 -5.17 3.80
N GLU A 180 -8.23 -4.01 3.33
CA GLU A 180 -7.90 -3.53 1.99
C GLU A 180 -6.40 -3.26 1.83
N MET A 181 -5.80 -2.60 2.83
CA MET A 181 -4.36 -2.36 2.85
C MET A 181 -3.57 -3.68 2.84
N LEU A 182 -3.92 -4.63 3.70
CA LEU A 182 -3.29 -5.96 3.75
C LEU A 182 -3.46 -6.70 2.42
N GLY A 183 -4.64 -6.64 1.79
CA GLY A 183 -4.88 -7.24 0.48
C GLY A 183 -4.03 -6.63 -0.63
N SER A 184 -3.83 -5.30 -0.59
CA SER A 184 -2.97 -4.60 -1.54
C SER A 184 -1.49 -4.97 -1.36
N VAL A 185 -0.99 -4.97 -0.13
CA VAL A 185 0.39 -5.35 0.22
C VAL A 185 0.66 -6.81 -0.13
N ALA A 186 -0.26 -7.73 0.21
CA ALA A 186 -0.12 -9.14 -0.13
C ALA A 186 -0.08 -9.37 -1.65
N SER A 187 -0.90 -8.63 -2.40
CA SER A 187 -0.93 -8.72 -3.87
C SER A 187 0.36 -8.18 -4.51
N GLU A 188 0.90 -7.10 -3.96
CA GLU A 188 2.17 -6.52 -4.39
C GLU A 188 3.35 -7.43 -4.01
N MET A 189 3.33 -8.01 -2.81
CA MET A 189 4.31 -8.98 -2.34
C MET A 189 4.30 -10.25 -3.21
N ARG A 190 3.13 -10.80 -3.54
CA ARG A 190 3.03 -11.95 -4.46
C ARG A 190 3.62 -11.61 -5.83
N GLN A 191 3.33 -10.43 -6.36
CA GLN A 191 3.92 -9.94 -7.62
C GLN A 191 5.44 -9.79 -7.54
N GLN A 192 5.96 -9.37 -6.39
CA GLN A 192 7.39 -9.25 -6.15
C GLN A 192 8.05 -10.63 -6.01
N ILE A 193 7.44 -11.56 -5.29
CA ILE A 193 7.90 -12.95 -5.12
C ILE A 193 7.88 -13.69 -6.46
N GLU A 194 6.83 -13.55 -7.26
CA GLU A 194 6.75 -14.12 -8.61
C GLU A 194 7.84 -13.58 -9.54
N ASN A 195 8.36 -12.38 -9.27
CA ASN A 195 9.44 -11.74 -10.02
C ASN A 195 10.82 -11.89 -9.35
N MET A 196 10.91 -12.49 -8.15
CA MET A 196 12.20 -12.78 -7.53
C MET A 196 12.86 -13.92 -8.29
N ASP A 197 13.99 -13.63 -8.93
CA ASP A 197 14.81 -14.62 -9.61
C ASP A 197 15.44 -15.55 -8.55
N PRO A 198 15.43 -16.88 -8.73
CA PRO A 198 16.22 -17.82 -7.93
C PRO A 198 17.68 -17.39 -7.71
N GLN A 199 18.27 -16.63 -8.63
CA GLN A 199 19.62 -16.07 -8.49
C GLN A 199 19.72 -15.02 -7.38
N GLN A 200 18.69 -14.19 -7.21
CA GLN A 200 18.67 -13.18 -6.14
C GLN A 200 18.56 -13.83 -4.76
N MET A 201 17.81 -14.93 -4.65
CA MET A 201 17.74 -15.72 -3.41
C MET A 201 19.09 -16.33 -3.03
N ALA A 202 19.83 -16.85 -4.01
CA ALA A 202 21.17 -17.39 -3.78
C ALA A 202 22.16 -16.31 -3.28
N LEU A 203 22.12 -15.11 -3.89
CA LEU A 203 22.94 -13.97 -3.46
C LEU A 203 22.59 -13.52 -2.04
N MET A 204 21.30 -13.46 -1.70
CA MET A 204 20.85 -13.11 -0.35
C MET A 204 21.32 -14.13 0.68
N ARG A 205 21.28 -15.43 0.36
CA ARG A 205 21.77 -16.49 1.25
C ARG A 205 23.27 -16.36 1.53
N GLU A 206 24.06 -16.09 0.50
CA GLU A 206 25.51 -15.91 0.66
C GLU A 206 25.82 -14.66 1.51
N MET A 207 25.05 -13.58 1.34
CA MET A 207 25.15 -12.39 2.18
C MET A 207 24.78 -12.66 3.65
N LEU A 208 23.69 -13.39 3.90
CA LEU A 208 23.30 -13.80 5.26
C LEU A 208 24.38 -14.65 5.92
N ARG A 209 25.01 -15.54 5.15
CA ARG A 209 26.10 -16.38 5.64
C ARG A 209 27.34 -15.57 6.03
N ASP A 210 27.77 -14.65 5.16
CA ASP A 210 28.89 -13.74 5.45
C ASP A 210 28.58 -12.84 6.66
N LEU A 211 27.32 -12.38 6.79
CA LEU A 211 26.85 -11.63 7.95
C LEU A 211 26.89 -12.46 9.24
N ASN A 212 26.33 -13.68 9.22
CA ASN A 212 26.37 -14.59 10.36
C ASN A 212 27.80 -14.88 10.81
N GLN A 213 28.74 -15.03 9.87
CA GLN A 213 30.15 -15.19 10.19
C GLN A 213 30.71 -13.99 10.95
N MET A 214 30.47 -12.75 10.49
CA MET A 214 30.93 -11.55 11.21
C MET A 214 30.34 -11.45 12.61
N ILE A 215 29.05 -11.79 12.76
CA ILE A 215 28.39 -11.75 14.07
C ILE A 215 29.02 -12.80 15.01
N ARG A 216 29.29 -14.02 14.52
CA ARG A 216 30.02 -15.05 15.28
C ARG A 216 31.42 -14.59 15.68
N ASP A 217 32.20 -14.03 14.74
CA ASP A 217 33.54 -13.53 15.01
C ASP A 217 33.52 -12.54 16.18
N LYS A 218 32.58 -11.59 16.15
CA LYS A 218 32.40 -10.61 17.22
C LYS A 218 31.94 -11.24 18.55
N LEU A 219 31.06 -12.25 18.53
CA LEU A 219 30.65 -13.00 19.73
C LEU A 219 31.82 -13.78 20.36
N ASP A 220 32.71 -14.30 19.52
CA ASP A 220 33.94 -15.00 19.92
C ASP A 220 35.07 -14.03 20.35
N GLY A 221 34.82 -12.72 20.31
CA GLY A 221 35.79 -11.67 20.67
C GLY A 221 36.85 -11.40 19.60
N LEU A 222 36.62 -11.88 18.37
CA LEU A 222 37.42 -11.59 17.19
C LEU A 222 36.93 -10.30 16.50
N GLU A 223 37.80 -9.71 15.69
CA GLU A 223 37.47 -8.52 14.90
C GLU A 223 36.78 -8.96 13.60
N PRO A 224 35.50 -8.57 13.36
CA PRO A 224 34.78 -8.97 12.15
C PRO A 224 35.32 -8.27 10.91
N ASP A 225 35.41 -9.00 9.78
CA ASP A 225 35.84 -8.47 8.48
C ASP A 225 34.75 -7.66 7.79
N PHE A 226 34.47 -6.47 8.33
CA PHE A 226 33.47 -5.55 7.78
C PHE A 226 33.88 -4.99 6.42
N GLU A 227 35.17 -4.73 6.20
CA GLU A 227 35.69 -4.21 4.92
C GLU A 227 35.45 -5.22 3.80
N GLY A 228 35.79 -6.49 4.02
CA GLY A 228 35.53 -7.57 3.06
C GLY A 228 34.03 -7.80 2.82
N PHE A 229 33.20 -7.65 3.85
CA PHE A 229 31.74 -7.70 3.68
C PHE A 229 31.22 -6.58 2.79
N MET A 230 31.67 -5.34 3.01
CA MET A 230 31.25 -4.18 2.21
C MET A 230 31.78 -4.23 0.78
N ASP A 231 32.97 -4.77 0.55
CA ASP A 231 33.51 -4.97 -0.80
C ASP A 231 32.64 -5.92 -1.64
N LYS A 232 32.07 -6.96 -1.02
CA LYS A 232 31.18 -7.91 -1.69
C LYS A 232 29.74 -7.42 -1.79
N TRP A 233 29.21 -6.87 -0.71
CA TRP A 233 27.76 -6.65 -0.53
C TRP A 233 27.35 -5.17 -0.51
N GLY A 234 28.29 -4.24 -0.54
CA GLY A 234 28.04 -2.80 -0.45
C GLY A 234 27.03 -2.29 -1.49
N ALA A 235 27.02 -2.85 -2.70
CA ALA A 235 26.09 -2.49 -3.75
C ALA A 235 24.61 -2.78 -3.41
N MET A 236 24.34 -3.70 -2.47
CA MET A 236 22.97 -4.04 -2.05
C MET A 236 22.37 -3.02 -1.06
N PHE A 237 23.21 -2.21 -0.39
CA PHE A 237 22.75 -1.23 0.60
C PHE A 237 22.30 0.11 -0.02
N GLY A 238 22.47 0.29 -1.33
CA GLY A 238 22.00 1.47 -2.05
C GLY A 238 22.70 2.76 -1.64
N ASP A 239 21.93 3.83 -1.42
CA ASP A 239 22.44 5.19 -1.19
C ASP A 239 22.94 5.45 0.25
N ASP A 240 22.59 4.58 1.21
CA ASP A 240 22.96 4.73 2.63
C ASP A 240 23.59 3.45 3.20
N PRO A 241 24.80 3.07 2.76
CA PRO A 241 25.51 1.92 3.29
C PRO A 241 26.05 2.19 4.71
N PRO A 242 26.04 1.18 5.60
CA PRO A 242 26.66 1.29 6.90
C PRO A 242 28.17 1.55 6.77
N ARG A 243 28.75 2.33 7.68
CA ARG A 243 30.18 2.66 7.70
C ARG A 243 30.98 1.79 8.67
N SER A 244 30.29 1.06 9.52
CA SER A 244 30.90 0.15 10.50
C SER A 244 29.99 -1.04 10.76
N PHE A 245 30.58 -2.10 11.33
CA PHE A 245 29.83 -3.26 11.83
C PHE A 245 28.75 -2.83 12.84
N ASP A 246 29.06 -1.90 13.74
CA ASP A 246 28.10 -1.45 14.76
C ASP A 246 26.91 -0.70 14.13
N GLU A 247 27.14 0.12 13.08
CA GLU A 247 26.07 0.76 12.32
C GLU A 247 25.21 -0.25 11.55
N LEU A 248 25.83 -1.28 10.95
CA LEU A 248 25.11 -2.37 10.29
C LEU A 248 24.19 -3.09 11.28
N MET A 249 24.68 -3.38 12.48
CA MET A 249 23.92 -4.03 13.54
C MET A 249 22.76 -3.17 14.05
N GLU A 250 22.97 -1.86 14.21
CA GLU A 250 21.92 -0.93 14.59
C GLU A 250 20.81 -0.85 13.51
N MET A 251 21.21 -0.81 12.24
CA MET A 251 20.26 -0.83 11.12
C MET A 251 19.41 -2.11 11.12
N LEU A 252 20.03 -3.28 11.29
CA LEU A 252 19.33 -4.56 11.38
C LEU A 252 18.39 -4.62 12.58
N ALA A 253 18.82 -4.13 13.75
CA ALA A 253 17.99 -4.06 14.95
C ALA A 253 16.76 -3.17 14.74
N ARG A 254 16.91 -2.00 14.11
CA ARG A 254 15.79 -1.11 13.75
C ARG A 254 14.80 -1.78 12.81
N GLN A 255 15.28 -2.46 11.77
CA GLN A 255 14.44 -3.17 10.81
C GLN A 255 13.65 -4.31 11.47
N MET A 256 14.30 -5.09 12.34
CA MET A 256 13.67 -6.15 13.13
C MET A 256 12.59 -5.61 14.07
N GLY A 257 12.84 -4.48 14.74
CA GLY A 257 11.86 -3.82 15.61
C GLY A 257 10.61 -3.36 14.85
N GLN A 258 10.78 -2.82 13.64
CA GLN A 258 9.65 -2.45 12.77
C GLN A 258 8.84 -3.69 12.35
N MET A 259 9.51 -4.78 11.99
CA MET A 259 8.83 -6.04 11.63
C MET A 259 8.08 -6.64 12.82
N GLN A 260 8.65 -6.59 14.03
CA GLN A 260 7.96 -7.02 15.25
C GLN A 260 6.71 -6.18 15.53
N SER A 261 6.77 -4.86 15.37
CA SER A 261 5.60 -3.98 15.53
C SER A 261 4.48 -4.32 14.52
N LEU A 262 4.85 -4.61 13.28
CA LEU A 262 3.88 -5.07 12.27
C LEU A 262 3.28 -6.42 12.64
N LEU A 263 4.10 -7.39 13.06
CA LEU A 263 3.61 -8.70 13.51
C LEU A 263 2.69 -8.55 14.73
N ASP A 264 3.04 -7.69 15.67
CA ASP A 264 2.24 -7.42 16.86
C ASP A 264 0.89 -6.77 16.54
N SER A 265 0.83 -5.99 15.47
CA SER A 265 -0.42 -5.42 14.95
C SER A 265 -1.32 -6.43 14.23
N MET A 266 -0.81 -7.61 13.85
CA MET A 266 -1.56 -8.67 13.16
C MET A 266 -2.19 -9.68 14.14
N SER A 267 -3.30 -10.29 13.73
CA SER A 267 -3.96 -11.36 14.50
C SER A 267 -3.12 -12.66 14.53
N PRO A 268 -3.32 -13.55 15.52
CA PRO A 268 -2.61 -14.84 15.59
C PRO A 268 -2.81 -15.73 14.35
N GLU A 269 -3.96 -15.64 13.69
CA GLU A 269 -4.26 -16.33 12.43
C GLU A 269 -3.42 -15.74 11.29
N GLN A 270 -3.43 -14.41 11.15
CA GLN A 270 -2.68 -13.70 10.10
C GLN A 270 -1.17 -13.91 10.23
N ARG A 271 -0.65 -13.94 11.46
CA ARG A 271 0.77 -14.27 11.70
C ARG A 271 1.10 -15.67 11.18
N ARG A 272 0.25 -16.66 11.46
CA ARG A 272 0.46 -18.05 10.99
C ARG A 272 0.46 -18.13 9.47
N GLU A 273 -0.51 -17.50 8.81
CA GLU A 273 -0.58 -17.47 7.34
C GLU A 273 0.67 -16.81 6.73
N LEU A 274 1.14 -15.70 7.31
CA LEU A 274 2.37 -15.05 6.87
C LEU A 274 3.60 -15.96 7.03
N PHE A 275 3.74 -16.64 8.17
CA PHE A 275 4.84 -17.58 8.40
C PHE A 275 4.82 -18.74 7.39
N GLU A 276 3.65 -19.29 7.09
CA GLU A 276 3.50 -20.35 6.09
C GLU A 276 3.86 -19.86 4.68
N ALA A 277 3.41 -18.65 4.31
CA ALA A 277 3.77 -18.05 3.02
C ALA A 277 5.28 -17.77 2.90
N MET A 278 5.91 -17.27 3.97
CA MET A 278 7.36 -17.08 4.04
C MET A 278 8.12 -18.38 3.84
N ASN A 279 7.73 -19.43 4.58
CA ASN A 279 8.36 -20.74 4.50
C ASN A 279 8.17 -21.41 3.13
N ALA A 280 7.07 -21.11 2.43
CA ALA A 280 6.83 -21.62 1.08
C ALA A 280 7.66 -20.88 0.01
N ALA A 281 7.94 -19.59 0.23
CA ALA A 281 8.71 -18.75 -0.70
C ALA A 281 10.23 -18.91 -0.52
N MET A 282 10.70 -19.32 0.65
CA MET A 282 12.12 -19.52 0.94
C MET A 282 12.55 -20.97 0.80
N ASP A 283 13.78 -21.19 0.37
CA ASP A 283 14.42 -22.50 0.48
C ASP A 283 14.87 -22.78 1.92
N PRO A 284 14.98 -24.07 2.33
CA PRO A 284 15.34 -24.45 3.69
C PRO A 284 16.68 -23.86 4.17
N GLU A 285 17.65 -23.74 3.27
CA GLU A 285 18.99 -23.26 3.60
C GLU A 285 18.96 -21.77 3.98
N THR A 286 18.16 -20.97 3.27
CA THR A 286 17.96 -19.55 3.60
C THR A 286 17.20 -19.39 4.92
N ALA A 287 16.23 -20.26 5.20
CA ALA A 287 15.52 -20.25 6.48
C ALA A 287 16.46 -20.56 7.66
N ASP A 288 17.40 -21.50 7.48
CA ASP A 288 18.42 -21.82 8.49
C ASP A 288 19.33 -20.62 8.79
N GLU A 289 19.83 -19.92 7.76
CA GLU A 289 20.67 -18.73 7.93
C GLU A 289 19.94 -17.58 8.66
N LEU A 290 18.65 -17.38 8.39
CA LEU A 290 17.83 -16.39 9.10
C LEU A 290 17.58 -16.77 10.56
N ALA A 291 17.31 -18.04 10.83
CA ALA A 291 17.13 -18.54 12.20
C ALA A 291 18.41 -18.35 13.01
N GLU A 292 19.56 -18.58 12.38
CA GLU A 292 20.86 -18.35 12.98
C GLU A 292 21.13 -16.86 13.24
N LEU A 293 20.83 -16.00 12.27
CA LEU A 293 20.93 -14.55 12.44
C LEU A 293 20.12 -14.08 13.65
N ALA A 294 18.87 -14.51 13.76
CA ALA A 294 18.01 -14.16 14.89
C ALA A 294 18.59 -14.63 16.23
N ALA A 295 19.15 -15.85 16.29
CA ALA A 295 19.80 -16.38 17.48
C ALA A 295 21.06 -15.61 17.86
N ASN A 296 21.88 -15.23 16.88
CA ASN A 296 23.13 -14.49 17.10
C ASN A 296 22.83 -13.03 17.52
N LEU A 297 21.85 -12.38 16.88
CA LEU A 297 21.38 -11.04 17.25
C LEU A 297 20.80 -11.01 18.67
N GLY A 298 19.99 -12.01 19.04
CA GLY A 298 19.43 -12.11 20.39
C GLY A 298 20.48 -12.29 21.49
N GLN A 299 21.67 -12.81 21.16
CA GLN A 299 22.80 -12.90 22.09
C GLN A 299 23.59 -11.59 22.16
N MET A 300 23.74 -10.88 21.03
CA MET A 300 24.42 -9.58 20.96
C MET A 300 23.63 -8.42 21.56
N LEU A 301 22.30 -8.49 21.50
CA LEU A 301 21.40 -7.52 22.10
C LEU A 301 20.98 -8.06 23.48
N PRO A 302 21.76 -7.86 24.57
CA PRO A 302 21.15 -7.89 25.88
C PRO A 302 20.05 -6.82 25.83
N PHE A 303 18.86 -7.13 26.35
CA PHE A 303 17.82 -6.13 26.63
C PHE A 303 18.38 -5.06 27.58
N ASN A 304 19.21 -4.14 27.05
CA ASN A 304 19.64 -2.94 27.74
C ASN A 304 18.60 -1.89 27.40
N GLU A 305 17.69 -1.72 28.35
CA GLU A 305 17.03 -0.48 28.73
C GLU A 305 16.82 0.54 27.60
N PHE A 306 15.73 0.36 26.85
CA PHE A 306 14.95 1.51 26.38
C PHE A 306 13.54 1.37 26.96
N ALA A 307 13.47 1.70 28.25
CA ALA A 307 12.31 2.41 28.81
C ALA A 307 12.23 3.82 28.19
#